data_AF-A0A429IDD7-F1
#
_entry.id   AF-A0A429IDD7-F1
#
_cell.length_a   1.000
_cell.length_b   1.000
_cell.length_c   1.000
_cell.angle_alpha   90.00
_cell.angle_beta   90.00
_cell.angle_gamma   90.00
#
_symmetry.space_group_name_H-M   'P 1'
#
loop_
_entity.id
_entity.type
_entity.pdbx_description
1 polymer ?
#
loop_
_entity_poly.entity_id
_entity_poly.type
_entity_poly.pdbx_seq_one_letter_code
_entity_poly.pdbx_strand_id
1 'polypeptide(L)'
;VRRYLAAYGPAASADLRAWCGLAGLPAAIAAVREELVTFRDERGRELLDLPDAPRPDPDTPAPVQFLPAFDNAILGYQDRGRIIDDAHRGLSVAGARVVLVDGRVAATWTVEDGTVTATPLRRFSRAERTAVTEEGQPLAAFLSDGESDRAQVTAFSV
;
A
#
# COMPACT_ATOMS: atom_id res chain seq x y z
N VAL A 1 -6.40 18.29 6.33
CA VAL A 1 -7.57 17.58 5.77
C VAL A 1 -7.43 17.40 4.27
N ARG A 2 -7.64 18.44 3.44
CA ARG A 2 -7.59 18.35 1.97
C ARG A 2 -6.38 17.60 1.40
N ARG A 3 -5.16 17.97 1.82
CA ARG A 3 -3.92 17.31 1.36
C ARG A 3 -3.86 15.81 1.67
N TYR A 4 -4.40 15.41 2.81
CA TYR A 4 -4.46 14.00 3.17
C TYR A 4 -5.49 13.25 2.30
N LEU A 5 -6.69 13.81 2.13
CA LEU A 5 -7.74 13.18 1.31
C LEU A 5 -7.33 13.10 -0.16
N ALA A 6 -6.61 14.09 -0.68
CA ALA A 6 -6.05 14.04 -2.04
C ALA A 6 -5.08 12.87 -2.27
N ALA A 7 -4.48 12.32 -1.21
CA ALA A 7 -3.52 11.21 -1.30
C ALA A 7 -4.08 9.88 -0.81
N TYR A 8 -4.98 9.91 0.17
CA TYR A 8 -5.45 8.76 0.93
C TYR A 8 -6.96 8.72 1.10
N GLY A 9 -7.72 9.49 0.32
CA GLY A 9 -9.18 9.40 0.29
C GLY A 9 -9.66 8.20 -0.53
N PRO A 10 -10.89 7.70 -0.31
CA PRO A 10 -11.75 7.99 0.84
C PRO A 10 -11.19 7.42 2.16
N ALA A 11 -11.30 8.17 3.25
CA ALA A 11 -10.76 7.77 4.55
C ALA A 11 -11.63 8.20 5.75
N ALA A 12 -11.55 7.46 6.85
CA ALA A 12 -12.22 7.82 8.08
C ALA A 12 -11.45 8.94 8.81
N SER A 13 -12.15 9.70 9.66
CA SER A 13 -11.52 10.70 10.53
C SER A 13 -10.41 10.11 11.42
N ALA A 14 -10.54 8.83 11.79
CA ALA A 14 -9.56 8.13 12.59
C ALA A 14 -8.26 7.81 11.82
N ASP A 15 -8.35 7.57 10.50
CA ASP A 15 -7.18 7.39 9.63
C ASP A 15 -6.37 8.69 9.53
N LEU A 16 -7.06 9.80 9.27
CA LEU A 16 -6.46 11.14 9.24
C LEU A 16 -5.77 11.48 10.57
N ARG A 17 -6.39 11.13 11.71
CA ARG A 17 -5.79 11.31 13.04
C ARG A 17 -4.55 10.45 13.25
N ALA A 18 -4.61 9.18 12.85
CA ALA A 18 -3.48 8.26 12.96
C ALA A 18 -2.28 8.72 12.12
N TRP A 19 -2.54 9.37 10.98
CA TRP A 19 -1.49 9.90 10.11
C TRP A 19 -0.83 11.18 10.65
N CYS A 20 -1.60 12.19 11.08
CA CYS A 20 -1.03 13.49 11.49
C CYS A 20 -0.71 13.60 12.98
N GLY A 21 -1.32 12.78 13.84
CA GLY A 21 -1.16 12.87 15.30
C GLY A 21 -1.74 14.13 15.94
N LEU A 22 -2.42 15.01 15.18
CA LEU A 22 -2.89 16.30 15.68
C LEU A 22 -4.17 16.18 16.51
N ALA A 23 -4.25 17.00 17.56
CA ALA A 23 -5.49 17.30 18.26
C ALA A 23 -6.38 18.27 17.44
N GLY A 24 -7.63 18.46 17.88
CA GLY A 24 -8.54 19.44 17.25
C GLY A 24 -9.05 19.06 15.86
N LEU A 25 -8.81 17.82 15.41
CA LEU A 25 -9.20 17.34 14.08
C LEU A 25 -10.70 17.50 13.77
N PRO A 26 -11.65 17.29 14.72
CA PRO A 26 -13.07 17.50 14.43
C PRO A 26 -13.39 18.92 13.94
N ALA A 27 -12.80 19.94 14.55
CA ALA A 27 -13.01 21.33 14.15
C ALA A 27 -12.42 21.62 12.77
N ALA A 28 -11.22 21.07 12.48
CA ALA A 28 -10.59 21.21 11.18
C ALA A 28 -11.37 20.52 10.04
N ILE A 29 -12.01 19.36 10.32
CA ILE A 29 -12.89 18.68 9.37
C ILE A 29 -14.19 19.48 9.19
N ALA A 30 -14.82 19.93 10.28
CA ALA A 30 -16.05 20.72 10.22
C ALA A 30 -15.87 22.00 9.39
N ALA A 31 -14.73 22.69 9.55
CA ALA A 31 -14.40 23.90 8.82
C ALA A 31 -14.30 23.71 7.28
N VAL A 32 -14.18 22.47 6.81
CA VAL A 32 -14.06 22.16 5.37
C VAL A 32 -15.16 21.21 4.89
N ARG A 33 -16.18 20.95 5.72
CA ARG A 33 -17.16 19.87 5.48
C ARG A 33 -17.94 20.04 4.18
N GLU A 34 -18.31 21.28 3.83
CA GLU A 34 -19.04 21.61 2.59
C GLU A 34 -18.24 21.33 1.31
N GLU A 35 -16.94 21.10 1.43
CA GLU A 35 -16.06 20.76 0.29
C GLU A 35 -15.83 19.26 0.14
N LEU A 36 -16.40 18.44 1.03
CA LEU A 36 -16.15 17.00 1.08
C LEU A 36 -17.40 16.21 0.68
N VAL A 37 -17.17 15.06 0.04
CA VAL A 37 -18.19 14.03 -0.16
C VAL A 37 -18.05 12.91 0.88
N THR A 38 -19.13 12.16 1.06
CA THR A 38 -19.18 11.08 2.06
C THR A 38 -19.49 9.74 1.41
N PHE A 39 -18.87 8.69 1.95
CA PHE A 39 -19.11 7.30 1.59
C PHE A 39 -19.29 6.47 2.86
N ARG A 40 -19.63 5.20 2.68
CA ARG A 40 -19.60 4.20 3.75
C ARG A 40 -18.82 2.98 3.30
N ASP A 41 -18.01 2.43 4.20
CA ASP A 41 -17.36 1.13 3.98
C ASP A 41 -18.31 -0.04 4.30
N GLU A 42 -17.85 -1.27 4.12
CA GLU A 42 -18.66 -2.48 4.38
C GLU A 42 -19.03 -2.64 5.85
N ARG A 43 -18.36 -1.92 6.76
CA ARG A 43 -18.64 -1.88 8.20
C ARG A 43 -19.55 -0.70 8.57
N GLY A 44 -20.02 0.08 7.60
CA GLY A 44 -20.88 1.24 7.79
C GLY A 44 -20.18 2.49 8.32
N ARG A 45 -18.84 2.52 8.38
CA ARG A 45 -18.08 3.70 8.85
C ARG A 45 -18.15 4.80 7.81
N GLU A 46 -18.36 6.05 8.25
CA GLU A 46 -18.28 7.22 7.37
C GLU A 46 -16.85 7.41 6.86
N LEU A 47 -16.69 7.51 5.55
CA LEU A 47 -15.47 7.90 4.87
C LEU A 47 -15.67 9.27 4.23
N LEU A 48 -14.62 10.09 4.27
CA LEU A 48 -14.58 11.42 3.67
C LEU A 48 -13.65 11.41 2.47
N ASP A 49 -13.99 12.17 1.43
CA ASP A 49 -13.13 12.34 0.26
C ASP A 49 -13.35 13.70 -0.42
N LEU A 50 -12.48 14.03 -1.38
CA LEU A 50 -12.68 15.17 -2.27
C LEU A 50 -13.65 14.78 -3.42
N PRO A 51 -14.55 15.69 -3.84
CA PRO A 51 -15.51 15.43 -4.92
C PRO A 51 -14.85 14.88 -6.18
N ASP A 52 -13.71 15.46 -6.57
CA ASP A 52 -12.99 15.13 -7.82
C ASP A 52 -11.84 14.13 -7.63
N ALA A 53 -11.69 13.53 -6.45
CA ALA A 53 -10.67 12.52 -6.22
C ALA A 53 -10.88 11.29 -7.14
N PRO A 54 -9.80 10.71 -7.69
CA PRO A 54 -9.90 9.53 -8.55
C PRO A 54 -10.40 8.34 -7.73
N ARG A 55 -11.45 7.70 -8.24
CA ARG A 55 -12.01 6.45 -7.68
C ARG A 55 -12.12 5.44 -8.82
N PRO A 56 -11.06 4.65 -9.07
CA PRO A 56 -11.08 3.61 -10.08
C PRO A 56 -12.23 2.63 -9.86
N ASP A 57 -12.70 2.02 -10.94
CA ASP A 57 -13.67 0.94 -10.87
C ASP A 57 -13.12 -0.19 -9.99
N PRO A 58 -13.92 -0.83 -9.12
CA PRO A 58 -13.45 -1.89 -8.24
C PRO A 58 -12.83 -3.09 -8.98
N ASP A 59 -13.20 -3.33 -10.24
CA ASP A 59 -12.63 -4.38 -11.09
C ASP A 59 -11.34 -3.93 -11.82
N THR A 60 -10.87 -2.70 -11.57
CA THR A 60 -9.59 -2.22 -12.11
C THR A 60 -8.45 -3.05 -11.51
N PRO A 61 -7.64 -3.74 -12.32
CA PRO A 61 -6.53 -4.55 -11.81
C PRO A 61 -5.51 -3.68 -11.06
N ALA A 62 -5.16 -4.09 -9.84
CA ALA A 62 -4.08 -3.45 -9.09
C ALA A 62 -2.72 -4.04 -9.54
N PRO A 63 -1.79 -3.23 -10.06
CA PRO A 63 -0.50 -3.73 -10.53
C PRO A 63 0.33 -4.27 -9.37
N VAL A 64 1.33 -5.09 -9.71
CA VAL A 64 2.37 -5.46 -8.74
C VAL A 64 3.12 -4.19 -8.34
N GLN A 65 3.44 -4.03 -7.06
CA GLN A 65 4.21 -2.89 -6.56
C GLN A 65 5.19 -3.32 -5.46
N PHE A 66 6.43 -2.87 -5.57
CA PHE A 66 7.44 -3.03 -4.52
C PHE A 66 7.43 -1.80 -3.61
N LEU A 67 6.97 -1.99 -2.38
CA LEU A 67 6.91 -0.92 -1.39
C LEU A 67 8.17 -0.95 -0.50
N PRO A 68 8.82 0.21 -0.26
CA PRO A 68 9.87 0.31 0.72
C PRO A 68 9.32 0.14 2.15
N ALA A 69 10.24 0.03 3.10
CA ALA A 69 9.89 0.04 4.51
C ALA A 69 9.18 1.36 4.85
N PHE A 70 8.11 1.28 5.65
CA PHE A 70 7.34 2.44 6.10
C PHE A 70 6.63 3.24 4.99
N ASP A 71 6.28 2.59 3.88
CA ASP A 71 5.52 3.23 2.81
C ASP A 71 4.13 3.73 3.28
N ASN A 72 3.70 4.88 2.77
CA ASN A 72 2.43 5.50 3.15
C ASN A 72 1.19 4.78 2.61
N ALA A 73 1.30 3.92 1.59
CA ALA A 73 0.22 3.02 1.21
C ALA A 73 -0.22 2.16 2.42
N ILE A 74 0.73 1.83 3.29
CA ILE A 74 0.49 1.15 4.58
C ILE A 74 0.21 2.15 5.69
N LEU A 75 1.09 3.15 5.85
CA LEU A 75 1.10 4.00 7.03
C LEU A 75 0.03 5.11 7.03
N GLY A 76 -0.57 5.42 5.88
CA GLY A 76 -1.58 6.46 5.73
C GLY A 76 -2.91 6.19 6.42
N TYR A 77 -3.21 4.95 6.83
CA TYR A 77 -4.53 4.55 7.33
C TYR A 77 -4.47 3.76 8.62
N GLN A 78 -5.22 4.15 9.65
CA GLN A 78 -5.23 3.42 10.91
C GLN A 78 -5.51 1.92 10.71
N ASP A 79 -6.44 1.58 9.81
CA ASP A 79 -6.73 0.19 9.46
C ASP A 79 -5.76 -0.35 8.39
N ARG A 80 -4.71 -1.05 8.86
CA ARG A 80 -3.74 -1.72 7.97
C ARG A 80 -4.32 -2.96 7.26
N GLY A 81 -5.47 -3.47 7.72
CA GLY A 81 -6.16 -4.62 7.14
C GLY A 81 -6.62 -4.40 5.70
N ARG A 82 -6.64 -3.14 5.25
CA ARG A 82 -6.95 -2.73 3.87
C ARG A 82 -5.99 -3.31 2.83
N ILE A 83 -4.74 -3.60 3.21
CA ILE A 83 -3.74 -4.17 2.30
C ILE A 83 -2.92 -5.31 2.91
N ILE A 84 -2.89 -5.47 4.24
CA ILE A 84 -2.18 -6.54 4.93
C ILE A 84 -3.18 -7.52 5.52
N ASP A 85 -3.05 -8.80 5.17
CA ASP A 85 -3.84 -9.88 5.79
C ASP A 85 -3.49 -10.04 7.28
N ASP A 86 -4.45 -10.49 8.07
CA ASP A 86 -4.31 -10.62 9.53
C ASP A 86 -3.12 -11.49 9.95
N ALA A 87 -2.83 -12.55 9.18
CA ALA A 87 -1.68 -13.43 9.39
C ALA A 87 -0.31 -12.72 9.27
N HIS A 88 -0.26 -11.54 8.66
CA HIS A 88 0.97 -10.84 8.31
C HIS A 88 1.08 -9.43 8.91
N ARG A 89 0.17 -9.03 9.82
CA ARG A 89 0.16 -7.68 10.41
C ARG A 89 1.48 -7.25 11.07
N GLY A 90 2.26 -8.22 11.58
CA GLY A 90 3.58 -7.97 12.17
C GLY A 90 4.58 -7.32 11.20
N LEU A 91 4.42 -7.50 9.89
CA LEU A 91 5.31 -6.92 8.88
C LEU A 91 5.33 -5.39 8.91
N SER A 92 4.16 -4.77 9.15
CA SER A 92 4.08 -3.31 9.26
C SER A 92 4.84 -2.80 10.50
N VAL A 93 4.77 -3.53 11.62
CA VAL A 93 5.47 -3.17 12.86
C VAL A 93 6.97 -3.36 12.70
N ALA A 94 7.39 -4.42 12.01
CA ALA A 94 8.79 -4.71 11.73
C ALA A 94 9.43 -3.76 10.71
N GLY A 95 8.65 -2.89 10.04
CA GLY A 95 9.17 -2.05 8.97
C GLY A 95 9.64 -2.86 7.76
N ALA A 96 8.97 -3.99 7.47
CA ALA A 96 9.34 -4.82 6.35
C ALA A 96 9.09 -4.09 5.01
N ARG A 97 9.97 -4.35 4.05
CA ARG A 97 9.73 -4.04 2.64
C ARG A 97 8.81 -5.13 2.06
N VAL A 98 7.76 -4.74 1.35
CA VAL A 98 6.72 -5.67 0.90
C VAL A 98 6.44 -5.54 -0.59
N VAL A 99 5.92 -6.61 -1.18
CA VAL A 99 5.40 -6.60 -2.55
C VAL A 99 3.88 -6.74 -2.50
N LEU A 100 3.18 -5.84 -3.18
CA LEU A 100 1.75 -5.96 -3.42
C LEU A 100 1.50 -6.81 -4.68
N VAL A 101 0.56 -7.74 -4.60
CA VAL A 101 -0.02 -8.43 -5.75
C VAL A 101 -1.52 -8.27 -5.61
N ASP A 102 -2.15 -7.68 -6.63
CA ASP A 102 -3.58 -7.35 -6.62
C ASP A 102 -3.98 -6.51 -5.38
N GLY A 103 -3.17 -5.50 -5.07
CA GLY A 103 -3.42 -4.58 -3.94
C GLY A 103 -3.20 -5.19 -2.54
N ARG A 104 -2.78 -6.45 -2.42
CA ARG A 104 -2.53 -7.13 -1.14
C ARG A 104 -1.06 -7.47 -0.95
N VAL A 105 -0.56 -7.35 0.27
CA VAL A 105 0.80 -7.79 0.65
C VAL A 105 0.92 -9.30 0.42
N ALA A 106 1.80 -9.69 -0.49
CA ALA A 106 1.96 -11.07 -0.95
C ALA A 106 3.39 -11.60 -0.83
N ALA A 107 4.39 -10.74 -0.67
CA ALA A 107 5.78 -11.10 -0.42
C ALA A 107 6.49 -10.02 0.42
N THR A 108 7.64 -10.36 0.99
CA THR A 108 8.66 -9.38 1.40
C THR A 108 9.75 -9.29 0.33
N TRP A 109 10.61 -8.27 0.35
CA TRP A 109 11.74 -8.21 -0.56
C TRP A 109 13.01 -7.61 0.04
N THR A 110 14.15 -8.02 -0.50
CA THR A 110 15.48 -7.51 -0.18
C THR A 110 16.26 -7.19 -1.46
N VAL A 111 17.39 -6.52 -1.29
CA VAL A 111 18.37 -6.30 -2.37
C VAL A 111 19.75 -6.68 -1.85
N GLU A 112 20.48 -7.46 -2.64
CA GLU A 112 21.85 -7.90 -2.36
C GLU A 112 22.59 -8.01 -3.70
N ASP A 113 23.80 -7.44 -3.79
CA ASP A 113 24.63 -7.43 -5.00
C ASP A 113 23.86 -7.05 -6.29
N GLY A 114 23.06 -5.98 -6.20
CA GLY A 114 22.24 -5.49 -7.32
C GLY A 114 21.07 -6.39 -7.72
N THR A 115 20.76 -7.43 -6.94
CA THR A 115 19.66 -8.36 -7.21
C THR A 115 18.50 -8.12 -6.25
N VAL A 116 17.31 -7.82 -6.79
CA VAL A 116 16.07 -7.73 -6.02
C VAL A 116 15.50 -9.13 -5.82
N THR A 117 15.33 -9.56 -4.58
CA THR A 117 14.77 -10.88 -4.24
C THR A 117 13.46 -10.73 -3.50
N ALA A 118 12.37 -11.25 -4.08
CA ALA A 118 11.07 -11.34 -3.43
C ALA A 118 10.88 -12.71 -2.76
N THR A 119 10.46 -12.71 -1.50
CA THR A 119 10.15 -13.90 -0.70
C THR A 119 8.65 -14.01 -0.49
N PRO A 120 7.94 -14.92 -1.18
CA PRO A 120 6.49 -15.05 -1.11
C PRO A 120 6.00 -15.40 0.30
N LEU A 121 4.86 -14.82 0.70
CA LEU A 121 4.13 -15.15 1.93
C LEU A 121 3.04 -16.21 1.70
N ARG A 122 2.77 -16.51 0.42
CA ARG A 122 1.90 -17.59 -0.04
C ARG A 122 2.46 -18.19 -1.33
N ARG A 123 1.88 -19.30 -1.75
CA ARG A 123 2.18 -19.85 -3.08
C ARG A 123 1.71 -18.88 -4.16
N PHE A 124 2.62 -18.53 -5.06
CA PHE A 124 2.32 -17.76 -6.28
C PHE A 124 1.99 -18.70 -7.44
N SER A 125 1.06 -18.27 -8.28
CA SER A 125 0.85 -18.79 -9.61
C SER A 125 2.05 -18.50 -10.52
N ARG A 126 2.10 -19.14 -11.68
CA ARG A 126 3.14 -18.84 -12.68
C ARG A 126 3.06 -17.39 -13.16
N ALA A 127 1.85 -16.88 -13.38
CA ALA A 127 1.63 -15.52 -13.84
C ALA A 127 2.08 -14.49 -12.79
N GLU A 128 1.77 -14.72 -11.51
CA GLU A 128 2.21 -13.84 -10.42
C GLU A 128 3.73 -13.84 -10.28
N ARG A 129 4.39 -15.00 -10.41
CA ARG A 129 5.86 -15.07 -10.40
C ARG A 129 6.46 -14.24 -11.52
N THR A 130 5.92 -14.37 -12.74
CA THR A 130 6.36 -13.58 -13.89
C THR A 130 6.16 -12.09 -13.64
N ALA A 131 4.97 -11.66 -13.24
CA ALA A 131 4.66 -10.25 -12.99
C ALA A 131 5.53 -9.64 -11.87
N VAL A 132 5.79 -10.39 -10.79
CA VAL A 132 6.66 -9.93 -9.70
C VAL A 132 8.12 -9.83 -10.13
N THR A 133 8.60 -10.78 -10.94
CA THR A 133 9.94 -10.68 -11.51
C THR A 133 10.04 -9.46 -12.42
N GLU A 134 9.10 -9.30 -13.36
CA GLU A 134 9.09 -8.19 -14.34
C GLU A 134 9.05 -6.81 -13.64
N GLU A 135 8.22 -6.64 -12.61
CA GLU A 135 8.16 -5.40 -11.83
C GLU A 135 9.43 -5.17 -10.99
N GLY A 136 10.11 -6.24 -10.57
CA GLY A 136 11.35 -6.14 -9.80
C GLY A 136 12.56 -5.69 -10.64
N GLN A 137 12.56 -5.93 -11.95
CA GLN A 137 13.68 -5.59 -12.85
C GLN A 137 13.96 -4.07 -12.91
N PRO A 138 12.97 -3.18 -13.15
CA PRO A 138 13.23 -1.74 -13.15
C PRO A 138 13.64 -1.24 -11.77
N LEU A 139 13.15 -1.86 -10.68
CA LEU A 139 13.60 -1.54 -9.33
C LEU A 139 15.06 -1.92 -9.11
N ALA A 140 15.49 -3.11 -9.58
CA ALA A 140 16.88 -3.52 -9.51
C ALA A 140 17.78 -2.52 -10.27
N ALA A 141 17.40 -2.16 -11.49
CA ALA A 141 18.12 -1.19 -12.30
C ALA A 141 18.21 0.17 -11.62
N PHE A 142 17.12 0.63 -11.00
CA PHE A 142 17.12 1.88 -10.25
C PHE A 142 18.05 1.85 -9.03
N LEU A 143 18.03 0.76 -8.25
CA LEU A 143 18.83 0.64 -7.03
C LEU A 143 20.33 0.41 -7.29
N SER A 144 20.69 -0.04 -8.49
CA SER A 144 22.07 -0.30 -8.88
C SER A 144 22.62 0.71 -9.89
N ASP A 145 22.00 1.89 -10.04
CA ASP A 145 22.38 2.89 -11.05
C ASP A 145 22.53 2.33 -12.49
N GLY A 146 21.70 1.33 -12.83
CA GLY A 146 21.67 0.66 -14.14
C GLY A 146 22.61 -0.53 -14.30
N GLU A 147 23.41 -0.88 -13.29
CA GLU A 147 24.38 -1.99 -13.37
C GLU A 147 23.76 -3.41 -13.39
N SER A 148 22.53 -3.57 -12.89
CA SER A 148 21.84 -4.85 -12.80
C SER A 148 20.33 -4.67 -12.93
N ASP A 149 19.66 -5.54 -13.68
CA ASP A 149 18.21 -5.67 -13.74
C ASP A 149 17.71 -6.95 -13.06
N ARG A 150 18.57 -7.61 -12.27
CA ARG A 150 18.26 -8.94 -11.73
C ARG A 150 17.15 -8.87 -10.69
N ALA A 151 16.06 -9.56 -10.98
CA ALA A 151 14.97 -9.78 -10.04
C ALA A 151 14.59 -11.27 -10.00
N GLN A 152 14.31 -11.78 -8.81
CA GLN A 152 13.94 -13.18 -8.63
C GLN A 152 12.90 -13.36 -7.52
N VAL A 153 12.14 -14.45 -7.64
CA VAL A 153 11.14 -14.87 -6.64
C VAL A 153 11.54 -16.24 -6.09
N THR A 154 11.74 -16.32 -4.77
CA THR A 154 12.14 -17.59 -4.13
C THR A 154 11.02 -18.65 -4.19
N ALA A 155 11.36 -19.89 -3.88
CA ALA A 155 10.34 -20.91 -3.63
C ALA A 155 9.57 -20.57 -2.35
N PHE A 156 8.26 -20.81 -2.33
CA PHE A 156 7.49 -20.69 -1.11
C PHE A 156 7.76 -21.93 -0.24
N SER A 157 8.22 -21.71 0.98
CA SER A 157 8.46 -22.75 1.99
C SER A 157 7.57 -22.47 3.20
N VAL A 158 6.90 -23.51 3.70
CA VAL A 158 6.04 -23.48 4.89
C VAL A 158 6.83 -23.63 6.18
#